data_AF-A0A1G3ADQ5-F1
#
_entry.id   AF-A0A1G3ADQ5-F1
#
_cell.length_a   1.000
_cell.length_b   1.000
_cell.length_c   1.000
_cell.angle_alpha   90.00
_cell.angle_beta   90.00
_cell.angle_gamma   90.00
#
_symmetry.space_group_name_H-M   'P 1'
#
loop_
_entity.id
_entity.type
_entity.pdbx_description
1 polymer ?
#
loop_
_entity_poly.entity_id
_entity_poly.type
_entity_poly.pdbx_seq_one_letter_code
_entity_poly.pdbx_strand_id
1 'polypeptide(L)' 'MDTIKGFWQHTNGKIYAVESDTFGKIVGGVGPLDPNDLHELEEYDYKPAITKWLADTIAQRKLRRINVHSCR' A
#
# COMPACT_ATOMS: atom_id res chain seq x y z
N MET A 1 11.11 -11.75 9.72
CA MET A 1 10.25 -10.66 10.24
C MET A 1 8.94 -10.79 9.50
N ASP A 2 7.84 -10.99 10.20
CA ASP A 2 6.53 -11.00 9.57
C ASP A 2 6.19 -9.60 9.08
N THR A 3 5.81 -9.49 7.80
CA THR A 3 5.32 -8.26 7.21
C THR A 3 3.87 -8.47 6.77
N ILE A 4 3.07 -7.42 6.92
CA ILE A 4 1.68 -7.36 6.51
C ILE A 4 1.65 -6.53 5.23
N LYS A 5 1.22 -7.16 4.14
CA LYS A 5 1.02 -6.50 2.86
C LYS A 5 -0.45 -6.14 2.68
N GLY A 6 -0.71 -5.06 1.96
CA GLY A 6 -2.07 -4.66 1.63
C GLY A 6 -2.12 -3.58 0.57
N PHE A 7 -3.25 -3.51 -0.12
CA PHE A 7 -3.56 -2.39 -0.99
C PHE A 7 -4.16 -1.25 -0.19
N TRP A 8 -3.71 -0.05 -0.51
CA TRP A 8 -4.21 1.17 0.09
C TRP A 8 -4.53 2.18 -1.00
N GLN A 9 -5.68 2.82 -0.89
CA GLN A 9 -6.11 3.84 -1.82
C GLN A 9 -5.93 5.22 -1.21
N HIS A 10 -5.35 6.12 -1.99
CA HIS A 10 -5.30 7.54 -1.66
C HIS A 10 -6.64 8.21 -1.99
N THR A 11 -6.98 9.30 -1.32
CA THR A 11 -8.18 10.10 -1.62
C THR A 11 -8.28 10.65 -3.05
N ASN A 12 -7.22 10.50 -3.86
CA ASN A 12 -7.20 10.89 -5.28
C ASN A 12 -7.53 9.70 -6.20
N GLY A 13 -7.92 8.55 -5.64
CA GLY A 13 -8.25 7.32 -6.37
C GLY A 13 -7.07 6.41 -6.66
N LYS A 14 -5.81 6.88 -6.51
CA LYS A 14 -4.61 6.07 -6.78
C LYS A 14 -4.41 4.98 -5.74
N ILE A 15 -4.01 3.80 -6.19
CA ILE A 15 -3.76 2.64 -5.34
C ILE A 15 -2.26 2.46 -5.15
N TYR A 16 -1.88 1.99 -3.98
CA TYR A 16 -0.51 1.68 -3.59
C TYR A 16 -0.51 0.33 -2.88
N ALA A 17 0.44 -0.54 -3.21
CA ALA A 17 0.72 -1.68 -2.35
C ALA A 17 1.71 -1.26 -1.28
N VAL A 18 1.35 -1.54 -0.03
CA VAL A 18 2.07 -1.10 1.16
C VAL A 18 2.47 -2.33 1.97
N GLU A 19 3.73 -2.37 2.37
CA GLU A 19 4.27 -3.35 3.29
C GLU A 19 4.54 -2.68 4.63
N SER A 20 3.93 -3.22 5.68
CA SER A 20 4.18 -2.80 7.06
C SER A 20 4.69 -3.97 7.90
N ASP A 21 5.43 -3.69 8.96
CA ASP A 21 5.69 -4.71 9.98
C ASP A 21 4.42 -4.99 10.82
N THR A 22 4.51 -5.97 11.72
CA THR A 22 3.43 -6.33 12.66
C THR A 22 3.07 -5.22 13.65
N PHE A 23 3.92 -4.20 13.80
CA PHE A 23 3.69 -3.04 14.67
C PHE A 23 3.08 -1.85 13.89
N GLY A 24 2.82 -2.01 12.59
CA GLY A 24 2.23 -0.98 11.73
C GLY A 24 3.23 0.03 11.16
N LYS A 25 4.54 -0.19 11.31
CA LYS A 25 5.57 0.63 10.67
C LYS A 25 5.67 0.28 9.20
N ILE A 26 5.59 1.29 8.33
CA ILE A 26 5.74 1.09 6.88
C ILE A 26 7.22 0.81 6.57
N VAL A 27 7.48 -0.36 5.99
CA VAL A 27 8.84 -0.82 5.63
C VAL A 27 9.08 -0.77 4.12
N GLY A 28 8.02 -0.80 3.33
CA GLY A 28 8.10 -0.74 1.88
C GLY A 28 6.80 -0.31 1.22
N GLY A 29 6.89 0.10 -0.03
CA GLY A 29 5.71 0.40 -0.83
C GLY A 29 6.01 0.45 -2.33
N VAL A 30 4.95 0.32 -3.11
CA VAL A 30 4.96 0.48 -4.56
C VAL A 30 3.71 1.23 -5.01
N GLY A 31 3.86 2.03 -6.06
CA GLY A 31 2.76 2.70 -6.73
C GLY A 31 3.15 4.09 -7.24
N PRO A 32 2.18 4.82 -7.82
CA PRO A 32 0.77 4.44 -7.94
C PRO A 32 0.56 3.25 -8.90
N LEU A 33 -0.39 2.37 -8.56
CA LEU A 33 -0.79 1.18 -9.31
C LEU A 33 -2.07 1.44 -10.10
N ASP A 34 -2.25 0.70 -11.21
CA ASP A 34 -3.49 0.72 -11.97
C ASP A 34 -4.55 -0.15 -11.28
N PRO A 35 -5.77 0.36 -11.02
CA PRO A 35 -6.83 -0.41 -10.37
C PRO A 35 -7.33 -1.60 -11.21
N ASN A 36 -7.12 -1.60 -12.53
CA ASN A 36 -7.56 -2.68 -13.43
C ASN A 36 -6.48 -3.75 -13.62
N ASP A 37 -5.26 -3.52 -13.16
CA ASP A 37 -4.10 -4.39 -13.34
C ASP A 37 -3.38 -4.61 -12.00
N LEU A 38 -4.15 -5.03 -11.00
CA LEU A 38 -3.64 -5.35 -9.67
C LEU A 38 -3.24 -6.84 -9.61
N HIS A 39 -1.93 -7.07 -9.58
CA HIS A 39 -1.30 -8.36 -9.28
C HIS A 39 -1.46 -8.78 -7.81
N GLU A 40 -1.05 -10.01 -7.46
CA GLU A 40 -1.01 -10.43 -6.06
C GLU A 40 0.01 -9.60 -5.27
N LEU A 41 -0.25 -9.41 -3.97
CA LEU A 41 0.60 -8.58 -3.11
C LEU A 41 2.05 -9.09 -3.04
N GLU A 42 2.29 -10.36 -3.32
CA GLU A 42 3.62 -10.98 -3.31
C GLU A 42 4.44 -10.70 -4.58
N GLU A 43 3.78 -10.31 -5.67
CA GLU A 43 4.42 -10.08 -6.97
C GLU A 43 5.07 -8.69 -7.09
N TYR A 44 4.81 -7.80 -6.12
CA TYR A 44 5.35 -6.44 -6.12
C TYR A 44 6.72 -6.33 -5.47
N ASP A 45 7.57 -5.49 -6.07
CA ASP A 45 8.85 -5.07 -5.50
C ASP A 45 8.64 -3.84 -4.59
N TYR A 46 8.59 -4.08 -3.28
CA TYR A 46 8.37 -3.04 -2.27
C TYR A 46 9.65 -2.26 -2.02
N LYS A 47 9.65 -0.97 -2.36
CA LYS A 47 10.84 -0.11 -2.21
C LYS A 47 10.74 0.80 -0.99
N PRO A 48 11.86 1.05 -0.29
CA PRO A 48 11.88 2.00 0.82
C PRO A 48 11.72 3.45 0.35
N ALA A 49 11.92 3.73 -0.94
CA ALA A 49 11.92 5.08 -1.51
C ALA A 49 10.64 5.89 -1.24
N ILE A 50 9.48 5.23 -1.15
CA ILE A 50 8.19 5.90 -0.94
C ILE A 50 7.65 5.79 0.50
N THR A 51 8.37 5.11 1.40
CA THR A 51 7.91 4.81 2.77
C THR A 51 7.62 6.06 3.58
N LYS A 52 8.47 7.09 3.48
CA LYS A 52 8.26 8.38 4.14
C LYS A 52 6.96 9.03 3.68
N TRP A 53 6.76 9.09 2.36
CA TRP A 53 5.53 9.65 1.79
C TRP A 53 4.28 8.87 2.21
N LEU A 54 4.35 7.53 2.22
CA LEU A 54 3.26 6.69 2.70
C LEU A 54 2.94 6.98 4.16
N ALA A 55 3.94 7.04 5.03
CA ALA A 55 3.76 7.34 6.46
C ALA A 55 3.12 8.72 6.68
N ASP A 56 3.61 9.76 6.00
CA ASP A 56 3.05 11.12 6.06
C ASP A 56 1.59 11.16 5.57
N THR A 57 1.29 10.43 4.50
CA THR A 57 -0.05 10.39 3.90
C THR A 57 -1.04 9.64 4.78
N ILE A 58 -0.61 8.55 5.43
CA ILE A 58 -1.37 7.81 6.43
C ILE A 58 -1.65 8.68 7.65
N ALA A 59 -0.64 9.41 8.15
CA ALA A 59 -0.79 10.35 9.26
C ALA A 59 -1.82 11.45 8.93
N GLN A 60 -1.87 11.89 7.67
CA GLN A 60 -2.87 12.83 7.16
C GLN A 60 -4.24 12.18 6.88
N ARG A 61 -4.44 10.89 7.14
CA ARG A 61 -5.66 10.11 6.86
C ARG A 61 -6.08 10.15 5.38
N LYS A 62 -5.12 10.40 4.48
CA LYS A 62 -5.33 10.46 3.03
C LYS A 62 -5.17 9.10 2.35
N LEU A 63 -4.62 8.11 3.05
CA LEU A 63 -4.46 6.75 2.58
C LEU A 63 -5.32 5.80 3.43
N ARG A 64 -6.09 4.91 2.79
CA ARG A 64 -6.95 3.93 3.47
C ARG A 64 -6.72 2.54 2.90
N ARG A 65 -6.63 1.54 3.76
CA ARG A 65 -6.55 0.13 3.33
C ARG A 65 -7.85 -0.26 2.61
N ILE A 66 -7.71 -0.90 1.46
CA ILE A 66 -8.82 -1.42 0.67
C ILE A 66 -8.73 -2.95 0.58
N ASN A 67 -9.88 -3.61 0.50
CA ASN A 67 -9.94 -5.04 0.20
C ASN A 67 -10.29 -5.21 -1.27
N VAL A 68 -9.31 -5.57 -2.09
CA VAL A 68 -9.47 -5.73 -3.55
C VAL A 68 -10.22 -7.03 -3.88
N HIS A 69 -10.24 -8.01 -2.97
CA HIS A 69 -11.00 -9.26 -3.15
C HIS A 69 -12.52 -9.06 -3.13
N SER A 70 -13.02 -7.89 -2.71
CA SER A 70 -14.45 -7.56 -2.75
C SER A 70 -14.91 -6.89 -4.05
N CYS A 71 -14.01 -6.68 -5.03
CA CYS A 71 -14.34 -6.01 -6.31
C CYS A 71 -14.49 -6.99 -7.50
N ARG A 72 -14.58 -8.30 -7.27
CA ARG A 72 -14.82 -9.29 -8.32
C ARG A 72 -16.24 -9.83 -8.28
#